data_AF-A0A2D7C5G7-F1
#
_entry.id   AF-A0A2D7C5G7-F1
#
_cell.length_a   1.000
_cell.length_b   1.000
_cell.length_c   1.000
_cell.angle_alpha   90.00
_cell.angle_beta   90.00
_cell.angle_gamma   90.00
#
_symmetry.space_group_name_H-M   'P 1'
#
loop_
_entity.id
_entity.type
_entity.pdbx_description
1 polymer ?
#
loop_
_entity_poly.entity_id
_entity_poly.type
_entity_poly.pdbx_seq_one_letter_code
_entity_poly.pdbx_strand_id
1 'polypeptide(L)' 'MGINHAVNEELLENNYQYKKLHEEHSAAERALKEESLRPAVDTSKIAQLKRRKLQLADKMKSIDAAF' A
#
# COMPACT_ATOMS: atom_id res chain seq x y z
N MET A 1 14.05 -1.94 9.33
CA MET A 1 12.80 -2.53 9.83
C MET A 1 11.73 -2.34 8.76
N GLY A 2 11.42 -3.39 8.00
CA GLY A 2 10.27 -3.35 7.10
C GLY A 2 9.02 -3.37 7.96
N ILE A 3 8.23 -2.30 7.91
CA ILE A 3 6.94 -2.26 8.58
C ILE A 3 6.05 -3.25 7.80
N ASN A 4 6.04 -4.51 8.21
CA ASN A 4 5.01 -5.45 7.80
C ASN A 4 3.72 -4.95 8.46
N HIS A 5 2.93 -4.19 7.71
CA HIS A 5 1.63 -3.76 8.18
C HIS A 5 0.76 -5.01 8.24
N ALA A 6 0.49 -5.50 9.46
CA ALA A 6 -0.52 -6.53 9.67
C ALA A 6 -1.85 -5.94 9.23
N VAL A 7 -2.48 -6.57 8.24
CA VAL A 7 -3.78 -6.15 7.74
C VAL A 7 -4.83 -6.56 8.77
N ASN A 8 -5.61 -5.61 9.28
CA ASN A 8 -6.76 -5.91 10.11
C ASN A 8 -7.88 -6.56 9.25
N GLU A 9 -8.11 -7.86 9.46
CA GLU A 9 -9.09 -8.66 8.69
C GLU A 9 -10.53 -8.20 8.94
N GLU A 10 -10.86 -7.79 10.17
CA GLU A 10 -12.19 -7.31 10.53
C GLU A 10 -12.55 -6.01 9.80
N LEU A 11 -11.58 -5.09 9.69
CA LEU A 11 -11.74 -3.87 8.90
C LEU A 11 -11.77 -4.14 7.39
N LEU A 12 -11.07 -5.18 6.92
CA LEU A 12 -11.10 -5.57 5.51
C LEU A 12 -12.51 -6.04 5.09
N GLU A 13 -13.20 -6.73 5.99
CA GLU A 13 -14.55 -7.26 5.75
C GLU A 13 -15.65 -6.21 6.00
N ASN A 14 -15.52 -5.41 7.06
CA ASN A 14 -16.59 -4.54 7.55
C ASN A 14 -16.42 -3.06 7.17
N ASN A 15 -15.25 -2.64 6.70
CA ASN A 15 -14.99 -1.24 6.33
C ASN A 15 -14.61 -1.10 4.85
N TYR A 16 -15.57 -0.60 4.05
CA TYR A 16 -15.39 -0.36 2.62
C TYR A 16 -14.19 0.55 2.29
N GLN A 17 -13.95 1.59 3.10
CA GLN A 17 -12.84 2.51 2.87
C GLN A 17 -11.49 1.83 3.13
N TYR A 18 -11.40 1.05 4.22
CA TYR A 18 -10.20 0.28 4.54
C TYR A 18 -9.90 -0.76 3.44
N LYS A 19 -10.91 -1.51 2.99
CA LYS A 19 -10.79 -2.46 1.89
C LYS A 19 -10.27 -1.81 0.61
N LYS A 20 -10.84 -0.66 0.22
CA LYS A 20 -10.40 0.09 -0.96
C LYS A 20 -8.93 0.55 -0.84
N LEU A 21 -8.54 1.07 0.32
CA LEU A 21 -7.16 1.47 0.57
C LEU A 21 -6.19 0.28 0.52
N HIS A 22 -6.61 -0.88 1.05
CA HIS A 22 -5.84 -2.11 0.97
C HIS A 22 -5.65 -2.59 -0.48
N GLU A 23 -6.70 -2.56 -1.30
CA GLU A 23 -6.62 -2.88 -2.73
C GLU A 23 -5.67 -1.93 -3.47
N GLU A 24 -5.76 -0.62 -3.23
CA GLU A 24 -4.85 0.37 -3.80
C GLU A 24 -3.40 0.17 -3.33
N HIS A 25 -3.19 -0.20 -2.06
CA HIS A 25 -1.87 -0.49 -1.51
C HIS A 25 -1.25 -1.72 -2.18
N SER A 26 -2.03 -2.80 -2.32
CA SER A 26 -1.63 -4.03 -3.01
C SER A 26 -1.31 -3.78 -4.49
N ALA A 27 -2.10 -2.95 -5.17
CA ALA A 27 -1.83 -2.54 -6.55
C ALA A 27 -0.50 -1.76 -6.67
N ALA A 28 -0.22 -0.84 -5.75
CA ALA A 28 1.04 -0.10 -5.72
C ALA A 28 2.26 -1.03 -5.45
N GLU A 29 2.11 -2.06 -4.61
CA GLU A 29 3.15 -3.06 -4.40
C GLU A 29 3.43 -3.91 -5.64
N ARG A 30 2.38 -4.33 -6.36
CA ARG A 30 2.53 -5.06 -7.62
C ARG A 30 3.23 -4.20 -8.66
N ALA A 31 2.81 -2.95 -8.82
CA ALA A 31 3.46 -2.00 -9.73
C ALA A 31 4.94 -1.77 -9.36
N LEU A 32 5.29 -1.72 -8.07
CA LEU A 32 6.68 -1.62 -7.62
C LEU A 32 7.50 -2.85 -7.99
N LYS A 33 6.95 -4.05 -7.78
CA LYS A 33 7.60 -5.31 -8.16
C LYS A 33 7.82 -5.36 -9.67
N GLU A 34 6.79 -5.05 -10.46
CA GLU A 34 6.88 -5.03 -11.92
C GLU A 34 7.91 -4.02 -12.41
N GLU A 35 7.93 -2.80 -11.88
CA GLU A 35 8.91 -1.78 -12.29
C GLU A 35 10.34 -2.14 -11.87
N SER A 36 10.50 -2.83 -10.73
CA SER A 36 11.81 -3.30 -10.26
C SER A 36 12.37 -4.46 -11.09
N LEU A 37 11.52 -5.19 -11.80
CA LEU A 37 11.91 -6.30 -12.69
C LEU A 37 12.21 -5.82 -14.12
N ARG A 38 11.93 -4.55 -14.46
CA ARG A 38 12.19 -4.02 -15.79
C ARG A 38 13.69 -3.76 -15.99
N PRO A 39 14.24 -4.06 -17.18
CA PRO A 39 15.65 -3.83 -17.48
C PRO A 39 16.02 -2.34 -17.52
N ALA A 40 15.06 -1.45 -17.82
CA ALA A 40 15.20 -0.01 -17.68
C ALA A 40 14.32 0.46 -16.51
N VAL A 41 14.89 0.49 -15.31
CA VAL A 41 14.20 0.90 -14.10
C VAL A 41 13.96 2.42 -14.11
N ASP A 42 12.69 2.84 -14.14
CA ASP A 42 12.32 4.23 -13.90
C ASP A 42 12.35 4.52 -12.39
N THR A 43 13.48 5.08 -11.94
CA THR A 43 13.71 5.43 -10.54
C THR A 43 12.76 6.50 -10.02
N SER A 44 12.28 7.41 -10.88
CA SER A 44 11.30 8.44 -10.52
C SER A 44 9.93 7.81 -10.26
N LYS A 45 9.52 6.88 -11.13
CA LYS A 45 8.28 6.13 -10.96
C LYS A 45 8.32 5.22 -9.73
N ILE A 46 9.44 4.55 -9.47
CA ILE A 46 9.63 3.78 -8.23
C ILE A 46 9.51 4.69 -6.99
N ALA A 47 10.13 5.87 -7.00
CA ALA A 47 10.04 6.80 -5.88
C ALA A 47 8.60 7.26 -5.65
N GLN A 48 7.85 7.58 -6.71
CA GLN A 48 6.44 7.94 -6.64
C GLN A 48 5.58 6.80 -6.08
N LEU A 49 5.77 5.58 -6.57
CA LEU A 49 5.02 4.41 -6.11
C LEU A 49 5.33 4.08 -4.64
N LYS A 50 6.59 4.22 -4.19
CA LYS A 50 6.96 4.06 -2.78
C LYS A 50 6.28 5.10 -1.88
N ARG A 51 6.24 6.37 -2.30
CA ARG A 51 5.52 7.43 -1.56
C ARG A 51 4.03 7.15 -1.48
N ARG A 52 3.42 6.75 -2.60
CA ARG A 52 1.99 6.39 -2.64
C ARG A 52 1.68 5.21 -1.74
N LYS A 53 2.51 4.17 -1.75
CA LYS A 53 2.41 3.02 -0.84
C LYS A 53 2.43 3.46 0.63
N LEU A 54 3.39 4.31 1.00
CA LEU A 54 3.50 4.82 2.37
C LEU A 54 2.24 5.61 2.78
N GLN A 55 1.77 6.52 1.92
CA GLN A 55 0.55 7.29 2.18
C GLN A 55 -0.70 6.42 2.36
N LEU A 56 -0.82 5.34 1.57
CA LEU A 56 -1.94 4.40 1.70
C LEU A 56 -1.85 3.62 3.00
N ALA A 57 -0.66 3.16 3.38
CA ALA A 57 -0.44 2.49 4.66
C ALA A 57 -0.72 3.41 5.85
N ASP A 58 -0.33 4.69 5.78
CA ASP A 58 -0.64 5.66 6.84
C ASP A 58 -2.14 5.92 6.95
N LYS A 59 -2.87 6.01 5.82
CA LYS A 59 -4.34 6.13 5.85
C LYS A 59 -5.02 4.90 6.44
N MET A 60 -4.55 3.70 6.10
CA MET A 60 -5.06 2.46 6.68
C MET A 60 -4.82 2.43 8.19
N LYS A 61 -3.62 2.81 8.65
CA LYS A 61 -3.31 2.94 10.09
C LYS A 61 -4.19 3.95 10.80
N SER A 62 -4.52 5.07 10.17
CA SER A 62 -5.42 6.05 10.78
C SER A 62 -6.84 5.52 10.96
N ILE A 63 -7.31 4.66 10.04
CA ILE A 63 -8.60 3.98 10.18
C ILE A 63 -8.52 2.90 11.25
N ASP A 64 -7.43 2.12 11.27
CA ASP A 64 -7.17 1.07 12.26
C ASP A 64 -7.06 1.64 13.68
N ALA A 65 -6.43 2.80 13.86
CA ALA A 65 -6.34 3.49 15.14
C ALA A 65 -7.67 4.14 15.61
N ALA A 66 -8.64 4.29 14.70
CA ALA A 66 -9.96 4.85 14.98
C ALA A 66 -11.06 3.79 15.16
N PHE A 67 -10.71 2.50 14.98
CA PHE A 67 -11.58 1.35 15.16
C PHE A 67 -11.39 0.76 16.56
#